data_AF-A0AAP0BTM7-F1
#
_entry.id   AF-A0AAP0BTM7-F1
#
_cell.length_a   1.000
_cell.length_b   1.000
_cell.length_c   1.000
_cell.angle_alpha   90.00
_cell.angle_beta   90.00
_cell.angle_gamma   90.00
#
_symmetry.space_group_name_H-M   'P 1'
#
loop_
_entity.id
_entity.type
_entity.pdbx_description
1 polymer ?
#
loop_
_entity_poly.entity_id
_entity_poly.type
_entity_poly.pdbx_seq_one_letter_code
_entity_poly.pdbx_strand_id
1 'polypeptide(L)'
;MLYGSECRAVNCVHEQKMGVAEMRMLRWMCGHTRLDKIRNESIRDKTGVAPIAEKMREARLRCFGHVQGRPLEAPVRRCESLVTRHVKRGRGIPIKTWNETVRRDMMYLDISEIMTKDRTQ
;
A
#
# COMPACT_ATOMS: atom_id res chain seq x y z
N MET A 1 -6.63 10.88 -3.08
CA MET A 1 -5.36 10.45 -3.74
C MET A 1 -5.14 8.95 -3.69
N LEU A 2 -5.36 8.27 -2.55
CA LEU A 2 -5.04 6.83 -2.41
C LEU A 2 -6.19 5.87 -2.81
N TYR A 3 -7.36 6.38 -3.16
CA TYR A 3 -8.52 5.55 -3.48
C TYR A 3 -8.20 4.56 -4.61
N GLY A 4 -8.45 3.27 -4.37
CA GLY A 4 -8.18 2.18 -5.32
C GLY A 4 -6.74 1.67 -5.32
N SER A 5 -5.79 2.35 -4.66
CA SER A 5 -4.43 1.82 -4.45
C SER A 5 -4.37 0.73 -3.37
N GLU A 6 -5.43 0.60 -2.56
CA GLU A 6 -5.49 -0.36 -1.45
C GLU A 6 -5.77 -1.81 -1.88
N CYS A 7 -6.47 -2.02 -3.00
CA CYS A 7 -6.94 -3.35 -3.40
C CYS A 7 -6.42 -3.79 -4.80
N ARG A 8 -5.33 -3.17 -5.28
CA ARG A 8 -4.59 -3.58 -6.50
C ARG A 8 -3.09 -3.68 -6.21
N ALA A 9 -2.36 -4.48 -6.99
CA ALA A 9 -0.91 -4.49 -6.95
C ALA A 9 -0.35 -3.11 -7.32
N VAL A 10 0.18 -2.40 -6.32
CA VAL A 10 0.81 -1.10 -6.53
C VAL A 10 2.27 -1.34 -6.92
N ASN A 11 2.67 -0.74 -8.03
CA ASN A 11 4.05 -0.79 -8.50
C ASN A 11 4.89 0.25 -7.75
N CYS A 12 6.18 -0.03 -7.52
CA CYS A 12 7.11 0.94 -6.90
C CYS A 12 7.13 2.30 -7.63
N VAL A 13 6.95 2.30 -8.95
CA VAL A 13 6.82 3.54 -9.75
C VAL A 13 5.61 4.37 -9.34
N HIS A 14 4.49 3.72 -9.02
CA HIS A 14 3.29 4.43 -8.58
C HIS A 14 3.51 5.02 -7.18
N GLU A 15 4.09 4.26 -6.25
CA GLU A 15 4.46 4.78 -4.91
C GLU A 15 5.40 5.98 -5.00
N GLN A 16 6.40 5.94 -5.89
CA GLN A 16 7.31 7.06 -6.12
C GLN A 16 6.59 8.30 -6.67
N LYS A 17 5.70 8.13 -7.66
CA LYS A 17 4.88 9.24 -8.19
C LYS A 17 4.01 9.87 -7.10
N MET A 18 3.43 9.05 -6.23
CA MET A 18 2.67 9.52 -5.07
C MET A 18 3.56 10.30 -4.09
N GLY A 19 4.78 9.82 -3.82
CA GLY A 19 5.76 10.52 -2.98
C GLY A 19 6.19 11.87 -3.56
N VAL A 20 6.35 11.97 -4.88
CA VAL A 20 6.64 13.26 -5.54
C VAL A 20 5.46 14.21 -5.43
N ALA A 21 4.23 13.73 -5.62
CA ALA A 21 3.02 14.54 -5.47
C ALA A 21 2.85 15.06 -4.03
N GLU A 22 3.02 14.19 -3.03
CA GLU A 22 3.04 14.53 -1.61
C GLU A 22 4.06 15.63 -1.32
N MET A 23 5.33 15.41 -1.66
CA MET A 23 6.38 16.39 -1.36
C MET A 23 6.17 17.72 -2.06
N ARG A 24 5.59 17.73 -3.27
CA ARG A 24 5.24 18.96 -3.97
C ARG A 24 4.16 19.73 -3.22
N MET A 25 3.14 19.04 -2.71
CA MET A 25 2.07 19.65 -1.93
C MET A 25 2.57 20.17 -0.58
N LEU A 26 3.36 19.38 0.15
CA LEU A 26 3.94 19.80 1.44
C LEU A 26 4.83 21.03 1.29
N ARG A 27 5.68 21.06 0.25
CA ARG A 27 6.51 22.24 -0.06
C ARG A 27 5.66 23.46 -0.34
N TRP A 28 4.64 23.31 -1.18
CA TRP A 28 3.74 24.42 -1.53
C TRP A 28 3.00 24.97 -0.30
N MET A 29 2.49 24.08 0.57
CA MET A 29 1.84 24.48 1.82
C MET A 29 2.77 25.24 2.77
N CYS A 30 4.05 24.88 2.83
CA CYS A 30 5.04 25.57 3.64
C CYS A 30 5.68 26.78 2.96
N GLY A 31 5.28 27.13 1.72
CA GLY A 31 5.89 28.22 0.95
C GLY A 31 7.32 27.94 0.48
N HIS A 32 7.74 26.67 0.47
CA HIS A 32 9.09 26.27 0.07
C HIS A 32 9.19 25.96 -1.41
N THR A 33 10.28 26.40 -2.04
CA THR A 33 10.60 26.09 -3.42
C THR A 33 11.71 25.04 -3.53
N ARG A 34 12.08 24.65 -4.75
CA ARG A 34 13.25 23.79 -4.97
C ARG A 34 14.58 24.52 -4.74
N LEU A 35 14.59 25.85 -4.77
CA LEU A 35 15.80 26.66 -4.59
C LEU A 35 16.27 26.67 -3.14
N ASP A 36 15.34 26.49 -2.19
CA ASP A 36 15.64 26.49 -0.76
C ASP A 36 16.51 25.30 -0.35
N LYS A 37 16.63 24.26 -1.20
CA LYS A 37 17.43 23.04 -0.98
C LYS A 37 17.18 22.35 0.37
N ILE A 38 16.01 22.58 0.97
CA ILE A 38 15.59 21.95 2.23
C ILE A 38 15.38 20.45 1.97
N ARG A 39 15.87 19.62 2.88
CA ARG A 39 15.70 18.16 2.86
C ARG A 39 14.23 17.76 3.01
N ASN A 40 13.82 16.66 2.37
CA ASN A 40 12.43 16.22 2.41
C ASN A 40 12.01 15.78 3.81
N GLU A 41 12.93 15.20 4.57
CA GLU A 41 12.76 14.77 5.95
C GLU A 41 12.38 15.97 6.84
N SER A 42 13.12 17.07 6.74
CA SER A 42 12.84 18.29 7.53
C SER A 42 11.45 18.89 7.25
N ILE A 43 10.97 18.81 6.00
CA ILE A 43 9.61 19.26 5.66
C ILE A 43 8.56 18.34 6.28
N ARG A 44 8.80 17.03 6.29
CA ARG A 44 7.90 16.06 6.94
C ARG A 44 7.88 16.24 8.45
N ASP A 45 9.04 16.43 9.08
CA ASP A 45 9.14 16.69 10.52
C ASP A 45 8.37 17.95 10.93
N LYS A 46 8.48 19.03 10.13
CA LYS A 46 7.75 20.28 10.35
C LYS A 46 6.24 20.14 10.15
N THR A 47 5.81 19.33 9.18
CA THR A 47 4.38 19.15 8.87
C THR A 47 3.71 18.05 9.71
N GLY A 48 4.49 17.17 10.34
CA GLY A 48 4.00 16.00 11.07
C GLY A 48 3.35 14.95 10.17
N VAL A 49 3.54 15.03 8.85
CA VAL A 49 2.91 14.12 7.87
C VAL A 49 3.78 12.88 7.68
N ALA A 50 3.22 11.72 8.02
CA ALA A 50 3.84 10.43 7.76
C ALA A 50 4.00 10.20 6.25
N PRO A 51 5.09 9.53 5.79
CA PRO A 51 5.32 9.27 4.38
C PRO A 51 4.12 8.57 3.70
N ILE A 52 3.74 9.04 2.51
CA ILE A 52 2.63 8.46 1.75
C ILE A 52 2.78 6.96 1.49
N ALA A 53 4.01 6.45 1.38
CA ALA A 53 4.28 5.02 1.22
C ALA A 53 3.79 4.21 2.43
N GLU A 54 3.96 4.74 3.65
CA GLU A 54 3.46 4.10 4.87
C GLU A 54 1.94 4.13 4.91
N LYS A 55 1.33 5.26 4.51
CA LYS A 55 -0.14 5.38 4.42
C LYS A 55 -0.74 4.44 3.37
N MET A 56 -0.05 4.24 2.25
CA MET A 56 -0.44 3.26 1.23
C MET A 56 -0.38 1.84 1.79
N ARG A 57 0.69 1.50 2.51
CA ARG A 57 0.84 0.20 3.17
C ARG A 57 -0.27 -0.03 4.20
N GLU A 58 -0.52 0.95 5.06
CA GLU A 58 -1.58 0.90 6.08
C GLU A 58 -2.95 0.64 5.43
N ALA A 59 -3.27 1.36 4.35
CA ALA A 59 -4.52 1.19 3.61
C ALA A 59 -4.62 -0.20 2.95
N ARG A 60 -3.54 -0.71 2.36
CA ARG A 60 -3.50 -2.07 1.77
C ARG A 60 -3.76 -3.14 2.83
N LEU A 61 -3.10 -3.05 3.98
CA LEU A 61 -3.28 -4.02 5.08
C LEU A 61 -4.68 -3.91 5.70
N ARG A 62 -5.25 -2.71 5.79
CA ARG A 62 -6.64 -2.52 6.21
C ARG A 62 -7.64 -3.13 5.22
N CYS A 63 -7.43 -2.96 3.89
CA CYS A 63 -8.24 -3.64 2.86
C CYS A 63 -8.09 -5.17 3.02
N PHE A 64 -6.86 -5.67 3.21
CA PHE A 64 -6.62 -7.11 3.41
C PHE A 64 -7.36 -7.67 4.62
N GLY A 65 -7.23 -7.04 5.80
CA GLY A 65 -7.95 -7.46 7.01
C GLY A 65 -9.47 -7.42 6.83
N HIS A 66 -9.99 -6.42 6.11
CA HIS A 66 -11.41 -6.35 5.77
C HIS A 66 -11.85 -7.53 4.90
N VAL A 67 -11.06 -7.90 3.88
CA VAL A 67 -11.35 -9.06 3.00
C VAL A 67 -11.27 -10.37 3.79
N GLN A 68 -10.23 -10.56 4.60
CA GLN A 68 -10.05 -11.75 5.45
C GLN A 68 -11.10 -11.87 6.57
N GLY A 69 -11.77 -10.78 6.94
CA GLY A 69 -12.86 -10.78 7.91
C GLY A 69 -14.23 -11.16 7.33
N ARG A 70 -14.36 -11.35 6.00
CA ARG A 70 -15.64 -11.72 5.35
C ARG A 70 -15.79 -13.24 5.23
N PRO A 71 -17.01 -13.80 5.22
CA PRO A 71 -17.20 -15.24 4.97
C PRO A 71 -16.66 -15.63 3.59
N LEU A 72 -16.25 -16.89 3.42
CA LEU A 72 -15.71 -17.42 2.16
C LEU A 72 -16.67 -17.26 0.97
N GLU A 73 -17.98 -17.24 1.25
CA GLU A 73 -19.04 -17.04 0.26
C GLU A 73 -19.21 -15.58 -0.18
N ALA A 74 -18.60 -14.63 0.53
CA ALA A 74 -18.67 -13.22 0.14
C ALA A 74 -18.01 -13.03 -1.25
N PRO A 75 -18.65 -12.29 -2.18
CA PRO A 75 -18.10 -12.06 -3.52
C PRO A 75 -16.64 -11.59 -3.52
N VAL A 76 -16.29 -10.68 -2.60
CA VAL A 76 -14.93 -10.12 -2.48
C VAL A 76 -13.90 -11.19 -2.12
N ARG A 77 -14.25 -12.13 -1.23
CA ARG A 77 -13.36 -13.24 -0.83
C ARG A 77 -13.29 -14.34 -1.88
N ARG A 78 -14.40 -14.58 -2.61
CA ARG A 78 -14.40 -15.47 -3.78
C ARG A 78 -13.47 -14.96 -4.88
N CYS A 79 -13.48 -13.66 -5.19
CA CYS A 79 -12.56 -13.07 -6.17
C CYS A 79 -11.08 -13.32 -5.83
N GLU A 80 -10.70 -13.24 -4.55
CA GLU A 80 -9.33 -13.55 -4.11
C GLU A 80 -8.93 -15.01 -4.44
N SER A 81 -9.81 -15.97 -4.13
CA SER A 81 -9.59 -17.38 -4.45
C SER A 81 -9.54 -17.68 -5.95
N LEU A 82 -10.28 -16.93 -6.77
CA LEU A 82 -10.30 -17.06 -8.22
C LEU A 82 -8.99 -16.55 -8.85
N VAL A 83 -8.44 -15.44 -8.36
CA VAL A 83 -7.15 -14.88 -8.84
C VAL A 83 -5.98 -15.82 -8.56
N THR A 84 -6.08 -16.66 -7.52
CA THR A 84 -5.07 -17.66 -7.18
C THR A 84 -5.13 -18.90 -8.09
N ARG A 85 -6.27 -19.16 -8.76
CA ARG A 85 -6.45 -20.29 -9.68
C ARG A 85 -5.91 -19.97 -11.08
N HIS A 86 -4.66 -20.40 -11.30
CA HIS A 86 -4.09 -20.77 -12.60
C HIS A 86 -4.24 -19.76 -13.75
N VAL A 87 -3.45 -18.68 -13.72
CA VAL A 87 -3.03 -18.01 -14.95
C VAL A 87 -1.80 -18.77 -15.49
N LYS A 88 -1.87 -19.30 -16.72
CA LYS A 88 -0.72 -19.93 -17.38
C LYS A 88 0.44 -18.93 -17.40
N ARG A 89 1.57 -19.30 -16.78
CA ARG A 89 2.76 -18.45 -16.68
C ARG A 89 3.36 -18.22 -18.08
N GLY A 90 3.33 -16.99 -18.57
CA GLY A 90 4.01 -16.60 -19.80
C GLY A 90 5.54 -16.51 -19.64
N ARG A 91 6.27 -16.29 -20.74
CA ARG A 91 7.71 -15.93 -20.70
C ARG A 91 7.86 -14.50 -20.19
N GLY A 92 8.74 -14.29 -19.21
CA GLY A 92 9.06 -12.96 -18.63
C GLY A 92 8.98 -12.90 -17.10
N ILE A 93 9.16 -11.69 -16.54
CA ILE A 93 9.03 -11.43 -15.10
C ILE A 93 7.54 -11.53 -14.72
N PRO A 94 7.17 -12.32 -13.69
CA PRO A 94 5.79 -12.38 -13.21
C PRO A 94 5.26 -11.00 -12.83
N ILE A 95 4.02 -10.71 -13.23
CA ILE A 95 3.31 -9.50 -12.78
C ILE A 95 3.11 -9.64 -11.27
N LYS A 96 3.55 -8.64 -10.50
CA LYS A 96 3.35 -8.59 -9.05
C LYS A 96 1.86 -8.71 -8.74
N THR A 97 1.49 -9.69 -7.94
CA THR A 97 0.11 -9.85 -7.49
C THR A 97 -0.19 -8.97 -6.27
N TRP A 98 -1.46 -8.66 -6.03
CA TRP A 98 -1.86 -7.91 -4.83
C TRP A 98 -1.48 -8.68 -3.56
N ASN A 99 -1.70 -10.00 -3.53
CA ASN A 99 -1.30 -10.87 -2.42
C ASN A 99 0.21 -10.89 -2.18
N GLU A 100 1.05 -10.91 -3.22
CA GLU A 100 2.50 -10.76 -3.04
C GLU A 100 2.90 -9.41 -2.45
N THR A 101 2.17 -8.34 -2.81
CA THR A 101 2.40 -7.00 -2.26
C THR A 101 2.04 -6.95 -0.78
N VAL A 102 0.88 -7.49 -0.42
CA VAL A 102 0.44 -7.63 0.98
C VAL A 102 1.42 -8.47 1.80
N ARG A 103 1.89 -9.61 1.28
CA ARG A 103 2.91 -10.43 1.97
C ARG A 103 4.20 -9.67 2.22
N ARG A 104 4.68 -8.90 1.23
CA ARG A 104 5.87 -8.06 1.41
C ARG A 104 5.66 -6.99 2.49
N ASP A 105 4.48 -6.37 2.52
CA ASP A 105 4.13 -5.38 3.53
C ASP A 105 4.05 -5.97 4.94
N MET A 106 3.47 -7.17 5.06
CA MET A 106 3.47 -7.94 6.31
C MET A 106 4.88 -8.28 6.77
N MET A 107 5.74 -8.78 5.87
CA MET A 107 7.15 -9.06 6.18
C MET A 107 7.92 -7.80 6.59
N TYR A 108 7.65 -6.66 5.96
CA TYR A 108 8.30 -5.39 6.32
C TYR A 108 7.94 -4.96 7.75
N LEU A 109 6.71 -5.19 8.17
CA LEU A 109 6.20 -4.82 9.50
C LEU A 109 6.32 -5.93 10.54
N ASP A 110 6.88 -7.08 10.17
CA ASP A 110 6.93 -8.30 10.99
C ASP A 110 5.55 -8.76 11.51
N ILE A 111 4.51 -8.62 10.67
CA ILE A 111 3.13 -8.99 11.00
C ILE A 111 2.84 -10.40 10.47
N SER A 112 2.37 -11.30 11.34
CA SER A 112 1.91 -12.64 10.93
C SER A 112 0.47 -12.62 10.41
N GLU A 113 0.16 -13.48 9.44
CA GLU A 113 -1.21 -13.66 8.91
C GLU A 113 -2.20 -14.08 10.01
N ILE A 114 -1.73 -14.78 11.04
CA ILE A 114 -2.57 -15.23 12.17
C ILE A 114 -3.10 -14.02 12.96
N MET A 115 -2.30 -12.96 13.09
CA MET A 115 -2.70 -11.71 13.77
C MET A 115 -3.84 -10.97 13.04
N THR A 116 -4.15 -11.34 11.79
CA THR A 116 -5.29 -10.77 11.06
C THR A 116 -6.62 -11.50 11.36
N LYS A 117 -6.55 -12.71 11.92
CA LYS A 117 -7.69 -13.59 12.24
C LYS A 117 -8.06 -13.54 13.73
N ASP A 118 -7.10 -13.21 14.60
CA ASP A 118 -7.33 -13.00 16.03
C ASP A 118 -7.98 -11.64 16.31
N ARG A 119 -9.29 -11.57 16.03
CA ARG A 119 -10.21 -10.68 16.76
C ARG A 119 -11.07 -11.55 17.67
N THR A 120 -10.45 -12.42 18.46
CA THR A 120 -11.15 -13.10 19.56
C THR A 120 -11.52 -12.06 20.61
N GLN A 121 -12.78 -12.13 21.05
CA GLN A 121 -13.48 -11.25 21.99
C GLN A 121 -12.74 -11.01 23.30
#